data_AF-A0AAV5VNV0-F1
#
_entry.id   AF-A0AAV5VNV0-F1
#
_cell.length_a   1.000
_cell.length_b   1.000
_cell.length_c   1.000
_cell.angle_alpha   90.00
_cell.angle_beta   90.00
_cell.angle_gamma   90.00
#
_symmetry.space_group_name_H-M   'P 1'
#
loop_
_entity.id
_entity.type
_entity.pdbx_description
1 polymer ?
#
loop_
_entity_poly.entity_id
_entity_poly.type
_entity_poly.pdbx_seq_one_letter_code
_entity_poly.pdbx_strand_id
1 'polypeptide(L)'
;TGENCEFGPGTCVPNMYPPYDCKCPDNFRGQQCQYPADPCAGVACENNASCKAVLDNTRGVCDCPDEWKGKKCEEPVESGEPNHCSVGCCGKGHCIELKESFTCVCPPGKTGDKCRESLNPCSPNMCQNGGSCKATDDRLTSYCRCTAGFSG
;
A
#
# COMPACT_ATOMS: atom_id res chain seq x y z
N THR A 1 -26.05 1.99 -2.34
CA THR A 1 -25.60 0.58 -2.35
C THR A 1 -24.19 0.47 -1.80
N GLY A 2 -23.91 1.00 -0.60
CA GLY A 2 -22.58 0.97 -0.01
C GLY A 2 -22.69 0.94 1.50
N GLU A 3 -22.95 -0.24 2.04
CA GLU A 3 -23.22 -0.46 3.48
C GLU A 3 -22.39 -1.62 4.07
N ASN A 4 -21.37 -2.11 3.37
CA ASN A 4 -20.62 -3.28 3.82
C ASN A 4 -19.13 -2.96 3.99
N CYS A 5 -18.47 -3.63 4.93
CA CYS A 5 -17.01 -3.72 4.99
C CYS A 5 -16.54 -4.53 3.77
N GLU A 6 -16.64 -3.94 2.57
CA GLU A 6 -16.58 -4.65 1.28
C GLU A 6 -15.22 -5.30 1.01
N PHE A 7 -14.18 -4.81 1.66
CA PHE A 7 -12.80 -5.19 1.38
C PHE A 7 -12.21 -6.20 2.38
N GLY A 8 -12.86 -6.44 3.52
CA GLY A 8 -12.31 -7.26 4.59
C GLY A 8 -13.39 -7.92 5.44
N PRO A 9 -13.02 -8.85 6.35
CA PRO A 9 -13.98 -9.61 7.15
C PRO A 9 -14.58 -8.81 8.33
N GLY A 10 -14.71 -7.50 8.17
CA GLY A 10 -15.22 -6.58 9.20
C GLY A 10 -16.73 -6.70 9.40
N THR A 11 -17.19 -6.39 10.61
CA THR A 11 -18.62 -6.21 10.89
C THR A 11 -18.93 -4.72 10.92
N CYS A 12 -19.92 -4.28 10.12
CA CYS A 12 -20.41 -2.90 10.15
C CYS A 12 -21.10 -2.61 11.47
N VAL A 13 -20.73 -1.51 12.12
CA VAL A 13 -21.40 -0.98 13.31
C VAL A 13 -21.86 0.46 13.05
N PRO A 14 -23.06 0.87 13.51
CA PRO A 14 -23.51 2.26 13.34
C PRO A 14 -22.55 3.25 14.01
N ASN A 15 -22.25 4.36 13.31
CA ASN A 15 -21.45 5.48 13.81
C ASN A 15 -22.14 6.80 13.42
N MET A 16 -21.88 7.90 14.14
CA MET A 16 -22.53 9.19 13.88
C MET A 16 -21.94 9.92 12.68
N TYR A 17 -20.62 9.87 12.50
CA TYR A 17 -19.94 10.42 11.33
C TYR A 17 -18.53 9.83 11.19
N PRO A 18 -18.25 8.99 10.17
CA PRO A 18 -19.15 8.49 9.11
C PRO A 18 -20.35 7.70 9.65
N PRO A 19 -21.41 7.43 8.85
CA PRO A 19 -22.64 6.77 9.33
C PRO A 19 -22.44 5.33 9.83
N TYR A 20 -21.28 4.73 9.56
CA TYR A 20 -20.88 3.42 10.05
C TYR A 20 -19.36 3.33 10.17
N ASP A 21 -18.90 2.44 11.05
CA ASP A 21 -17.51 2.01 11.15
C ASP A 21 -17.40 0.50 10.91
N CYS A 22 -16.23 0.06 10.44
CA CYS A 22 -15.91 -1.37 10.36
C CYS A 22 -15.18 -1.82 11.62
N LYS A 23 -15.80 -2.68 12.42
CA LYS A 23 -15.13 -3.38 13.50
C LYS A 23 -14.37 -4.58 12.93
N CYS A 24 -13.04 -4.50 12.95
CA CYS A 24 -12.18 -5.55 12.41
C CYS A 24 -11.97 -6.70 13.40
N PRO A 25 -11.90 -7.95 12.92
CA PRO A 25 -11.31 -9.05 13.67
C PRO A 25 -9.85 -8.76 14.05
N ASP A 26 -9.33 -9.42 15.09
CA ASP A 26 -7.98 -9.16 15.64
C ASP A 26 -6.84 -9.27 14.61
N ASN A 27 -7.03 -10.06 13.55
CA ASN A 27 -6.06 -10.27 12.48
C ASN A 27 -6.21 -9.32 11.28
N PHE A 28 -7.11 -8.33 11.34
CA PHE A 28 -7.29 -7.32 10.30
C PHE A 28 -7.33 -5.89 10.85
N ARG A 29 -7.04 -4.92 9.98
CA ARG A 29 -7.01 -3.49 10.30
C ARG A 29 -7.33 -2.64 9.07
N GLY A 30 -7.47 -1.33 9.31
CA GLY A 30 -7.85 -0.35 8.30
C GLY A 30 -9.33 -0.01 8.38
N GLN A 31 -9.74 1.08 7.73
CA GLN A 31 -11.13 1.59 7.79
C GLN A 31 -12.16 0.60 7.21
N GLN A 32 -11.72 -0.35 6.39
CA GLN A 32 -12.53 -1.37 5.76
C GLN A 32 -12.03 -2.78 6.09
N CYS A 33 -11.19 -2.91 7.13
CA CYS A 33 -10.53 -4.16 7.51
C CYS A 33 -9.75 -4.81 6.34
N GLN A 34 -9.26 -3.98 5.42
CA GLN A 34 -8.68 -4.42 4.15
C GLN A 34 -7.22 -4.87 4.26
N TYR A 35 -6.57 -4.61 5.41
CA TYR A 35 -5.18 -4.98 5.64
C TYR A 35 -5.08 -6.00 6.76
N PRO A 36 -4.14 -6.95 6.69
CA PRO A 36 -3.85 -7.81 7.82
C PRO A 36 -3.25 -6.99 8.98
N ALA A 37 -3.55 -7.41 10.22
CA ALA A 37 -3.00 -6.79 11.42
C ALA A 37 -1.50 -7.02 11.52
N ASP A 38 -1.06 -8.25 11.25
CA ASP A 38 0.33 -8.60 10.99
C ASP A 38 0.55 -8.66 9.47
N PRO A 39 1.32 -7.75 8.86
CA PRO A 39 1.58 -7.73 7.42
C PRO A 39 2.27 -9.00 6.91
N CYS A 40 2.96 -9.71 7.80
CA CYS A 40 3.65 -10.96 7.51
C CYS A 40 2.79 -12.21 7.73
N ALA A 41 1.56 -12.05 8.25
CA ALA A 41 0.65 -13.18 8.40
C ALA A 41 0.34 -13.81 7.03
N GLY A 42 0.67 -15.10 6.89
CA GLY A 42 0.49 -15.84 5.65
C GLY A 42 1.55 -15.56 4.57
N VAL A 43 2.56 -14.73 4.85
CA VAL A 43 3.72 -14.54 3.96
C VAL A 43 4.74 -15.64 4.24
N ALA A 44 4.84 -16.59 3.32
CA ALA A 44 5.85 -17.63 3.37
C ALA A 44 7.07 -17.21 2.54
N CYS A 45 8.18 -16.94 3.22
CA CYS A 45 9.48 -16.68 2.63
C CYS A 45 10.32 -17.97 2.67
N GLU A 46 11.01 -18.27 1.57
CA GLU A 46 11.83 -19.47 1.41
C GLU A 46 13.30 -19.18 1.79
N ASN A 47 14.12 -20.23 1.89
CA ASN A 47 15.59 -20.13 1.98
C ASN A 47 16.12 -19.21 3.09
N ASN A 48 15.56 -19.33 4.30
CA ASN A 48 15.91 -18.53 5.49
C ASN A 48 15.66 -17.02 5.34
N ALA A 49 14.89 -16.59 4.36
CA ALA A 49 14.45 -15.21 4.25
C ALA A 49 13.48 -14.84 5.38
N SER A 50 13.54 -13.58 5.80
CA SER A 50 12.66 -13.03 6.84
C SER A 50 11.58 -12.18 6.20
N CYS A 51 10.34 -12.26 6.68
CA CYS A 51 9.33 -11.30 6.26
C CYS A 51 9.50 -9.95 6.99
N LYS A 52 9.32 -8.85 6.25
CA LYS A 52 9.27 -7.49 6.78
C LYS A 52 8.04 -6.77 6.24
N ALA A 53 7.42 -5.95 7.08
CA ALA A 53 6.36 -5.05 6.64
C ALA A 53 6.90 -4.02 5.64
N VAL A 54 6.12 -3.71 4.61
CA VAL A 54 6.42 -2.58 3.72
C VAL A 54 6.17 -1.25 4.45
N LEU A 55 6.63 -0.13 3.89
CA LEU A 55 6.64 1.19 4.55
C LEU A 55 5.27 1.70 5.02
N ASP A 56 4.18 1.31 4.37
CA ASP A 56 2.80 1.67 4.76
C ASP A 56 2.12 0.62 5.67
N ASN A 57 2.89 -0.40 6.06
CA ASN A 57 2.48 -1.55 6.86
C ASN A 57 1.37 -2.40 6.21
N THR A 58 0.92 -2.13 4.97
CA THR A 58 -0.29 -2.76 4.39
C THR A 58 -0.09 -4.21 3.96
N ARG A 59 1.17 -4.62 3.76
CA ARG A 59 1.56 -5.99 3.40
C ARG A 59 2.98 -6.30 3.81
N GLY A 60 3.32 -7.58 3.87
CA GLY A 60 4.68 -8.08 4.06
C GLY A 60 5.40 -8.31 2.73
N VAL A 61 6.72 -8.24 2.78
CA VAL A 61 7.65 -8.62 1.71
C VAL A 61 8.77 -9.46 2.29
N CYS A 62 9.33 -10.37 1.49
CA CYS A 62 10.47 -11.16 1.92
C CYS A 62 11.77 -10.37 1.76
N ASP A 63 12.55 -10.32 2.82
CA ASP A 63 13.90 -9.82 2.86
C ASP A 63 14.85 -10.98 2.57
N CYS A 64 15.32 -11.04 1.32
CA CYS A 64 16.12 -12.14 0.83
C CYS A 64 17.57 -12.03 1.30
N PRO A 65 18.20 -13.15 1.70
CA PRO A 65 19.66 -13.23 1.78
C PRO A 65 20.32 -12.93 0.43
N ASP A 66 21.59 -12.55 0.45
CA ASP A 66 22.33 -12.13 -0.75
C ASP A 66 22.38 -13.19 -1.86
N GLU A 67 22.25 -14.48 -1.51
CA GLU A 67 22.29 -15.61 -2.45
C GLU A 67 20.92 -15.95 -3.06
N TRP A 68 19.84 -15.29 -2.65
CA TRP A 68 18.47 -15.60 -3.07
C TRP A 68 17.74 -14.36 -3.60
N LYS A 69 16.85 -14.59 -4.57
CA LYS A 69 16.01 -13.57 -5.20
C LYS A 69 14.61 -14.09 -5.50
N GLY A 70 13.76 -13.22 -6.01
CA GLY A 70 12.35 -13.51 -6.24
C GLY A 70 11.47 -12.95 -5.13
N LYS A 71 10.15 -13.06 -5.31
CA LYS A 71 9.18 -12.45 -4.38
C LYS A 71 9.14 -13.15 -3.02
N LYS A 72 9.50 -14.44 -3.00
CA LYS A 72 9.57 -15.29 -1.80
C LYS A 72 11.00 -15.74 -1.51
N CYS A 73 12.00 -15.20 -2.21
CA CYS A 73 13.39 -15.64 -2.12
C CYS A 73 13.58 -17.11 -2.55
N GLU A 74 12.81 -17.53 -3.55
CA GLU A 74 12.71 -18.92 -4.01
C GLU A 74 13.76 -19.29 -5.07
N GLU A 75 14.44 -18.31 -5.66
CA GLU A 75 15.42 -18.52 -6.75
C GLU A 75 16.84 -18.18 -6.29
N PRO A 76 17.85 -18.98 -6.63
CA PRO A 76 19.24 -18.64 -6.35
C PRO A 76 19.69 -17.47 -7.26
N VAL A 77 20.60 -16.65 -6.77
CA VAL A 77 21.32 -15.64 -7.57
C VAL A 77 22.43 -16.36 -8.34
N GLU A 78 22.42 -16.28 -9.68
CA GLU A 78 23.49 -16.88 -10.49
C GLU A 78 24.71 -15.96 -10.57
N SER A 79 25.90 -16.56 -10.63
CA SER A 79 27.15 -15.83 -10.74
C SER A 79 27.20 -15.01 -12.04
N GLY A 80 27.31 -13.69 -11.89
CA GLY A 80 27.41 -12.75 -13.01
C GLY A 80 26.07 -12.16 -13.44
N GLU A 81 24.96 -12.52 -12.79
CA GLU A 81 23.70 -11.79 -12.98
C GLU A 81 23.81 -10.37 -12.42
N PRO A 82 23.35 -9.36 -13.16
CA PRO A 82 23.31 -8.00 -12.66
C PRO A 82 22.26 -7.87 -11.55
N ASN A 83 22.62 -7.20 -10.46
CA ASN A 83 21.67 -6.78 -9.44
C ASN A 83 20.91 -5.54 -9.95
N HIS A 84 19.61 -5.68 -10.19
CA HIS A 84 18.73 -4.63 -10.69
C HIS A 84 18.27 -3.68 -9.58
N CYS A 85 18.32 -4.11 -8.32
CA CYS A 85 18.15 -3.32 -7.11
C CYS A 85 19.38 -2.47 -6.74
N SER A 86 19.82 -1.65 -7.69
CA SER A 86 20.84 -0.63 -7.46
C SER A 86 20.38 0.48 -6.50
N VAL A 87 21.32 1.13 -5.81
CA VAL A 87 21.04 2.26 -4.92
C VAL A 87 20.25 3.34 -5.66
N GLY A 88 19.06 3.69 -5.15
CA GLY A 88 18.19 4.71 -5.74
C GLY A 88 17.29 4.26 -6.88
N CYS A 89 17.24 2.95 -7.19
CA CYS A 89 16.35 2.40 -8.21
C CYS A 89 14.87 2.73 -7.94
N CYS A 90 14.45 2.63 -6.66
CA CYS A 90 13.07 2.83 -6.20
C CYS A 90 12.82 4.16 -5.51
N GLY A 91 13.67 5.18 -5.68
CA GLY A 91 13.52 6.45 -4.97
C GLY A 91 13.55 6.25 -3.44
N LYS A 92 12.39 6.39 -2.77
CA LYS A 92 12.22 6.11 -1.33
C LYS A 92 11.50 4.77 -1.04
N GLY A 93 11.26 3.95 -2.06
CA GLY A 93 10.61 2.65 -1.95
C GLY A 93 11.58 1.49 -1.71
N HIS A 94 11.00 0.33 -1.45
CA HIS A 94 11.73 -0.93 -1.29
C HIS A 94 11.86 -1.63 -2.64
N CYS A 95 13.05 -2.15 -2.95
CA CYS A 95 13.30 -2.85 -4.19
C CYS A 95 13.23 -4.36 -3.98
N ILE A 96 12.55 -5.06 -4.88
CA ILE A 96 12.51 -6.53 -4.93
C ILE A 96 13.22 -6.96 -6.20
N GLU A 97 14.31 -7.71 -6.02
CA GLU A 97 15.09 -8.29 -7.11
C GLU A 97 14.36 -9.50 -7.70
N LEU A 98 14.24 -9.53 -9.02
CA LEU A 98 13.63 -10.62 -9.79
C LEU A 98 14.68 -11.19 -10.77
N LYS A 99 14.31 -12.26 -11.49
CA LYS A 99 15.24 -12.97 -12.36
C LYS A 99 16.00 -12.08 -13.35
N GLU A 100 15.26 -11.29 -14.14
CA GLU A 100 15.81 -10.41 -15.20
C GLU A 100 15.36 -8.95 -15.03
N SER A 101 14.91 -8.59 -13.83
CA SER A 101 14.29 -7.29 -13.58
C SER A 101 14.21 -6.98 -12.08
N PHE A 102 13.58 -5.87 -11.74
CA PHE A 102 13.19 -5.52 -10.39
C PHE A 102 11.79 -4.94 -10.36
N THR A 103 11.19 -4.91 -9.19
CA THR A 103 9.97 -4.14 -8.94
C THR A 103 10.09 -3.32 -7.67
N CYS A 104 9.48 -2.14 -7.65
CA CYS A 104 9.50 -1.26 -6.51
C CYS A 104 8.19 -1.31 -5.73
N VAL A 105 8.32 -1.39 -4.42
CA VAL A 105 7.22 -1.17 -3.48
C VAL A 105 7.29 0.27 -2.99
N CYS A 106 6.34 1.07 -3.43
CA CYS A 106 6.32 2.49 -3.12
C CYS A 106 5.84 2.78 -1.69
N PRO A 107 6.40 3.78 -1.01
CA PRO A 107 5.86 4.29 0.24
C PRO A 107 4.50 4.98 0.02
N PRO A 108 3.75 5.27 1.10
CA PRO A 108 2.54 6.08 1.03
C PRO A 108 2.75 7.36 0.22
N GLY A 109 1.76 7.69 -0.61
CA GLY A 109 1.77 8.92 -1.40
C GLY A 109 2.79 8.94 -2.56
N LYS A 110 3.44 7.82 -2.88
CA LYS A 110 4.30 7.65 -4.06
C LYS A 110 3.72 6.62 -5.03
N THR A 111 4.04 6.78 -6.31
CA THR A 111 3.56 5.91 -7.38
C THR A 111 4.58 5.82 -8.53
N GLY A 112 4.23 5.01 -9.53
CA GLY A 112 5.05 4.67 -10.69
C GLY A 112 6.09 3.59 -10.40
N ASP A 113 6.64 3.00 -11.46
CA ASP A 113 7.52 1.82 -11.39
C ASP A 113 8.78 2.02 -10.53
N LYS A 114 9.19 3.28 -10.33
CA LYS A 114 10.37 3.68 -9.53
C LYS A 114 10.03 4.55 -8.32
N CYS A 115 8.75 4.70 -7.98
CA CYS A 115 8.27 5.46 -6.83
C CYS A 115 8.75 6.92 -6.75
N ARG A 116 8.99 7.53 -7.91
CA ARG A 116 9.44 8.93 -8.03
C ARG A 116 8.27 9.90 -8.11
N GLU A 117 7.16 9.43 -8.66
CA GLU A 117 5.95 10.21 -8.82
C GLU A 117 5.21 10.29 -7.50
N SER A 118 4.53 11.42 -7.26
CA SER A 118 3.70 11.57 -6.08
C SER A 118 2.26 11.26 -6.44
N LEU A 119 1.59 10.48 -5.59
CA LEU A 119 0.17 10.21 -5.76
C LEU A 119 -0.59 11.54 -5.65
N ASN A 120 -1.48 11.77 -6.61
CA ASN A 120 -2.39 12.91 -6.59
C ASN A 120 -3.82 12.40 -6.45
N PRO A 121 -4.32 12.24 -5.21
CA PRO A 121 -5.69 11.76 -4.98
C PRO A 121 -6.75 12.78 -5.41
N CYS A 122 -6.35 13.98 -5.87
CA CYS A 122 -7.22 14.96 -6.50
C CYS A 122 -7.27 14.87 -8.03
N SER A 123 -6.66 13.85 -8.64
CA SER A 123 -6.64 13.67 -10.10
C SER A 123 -7.29 12.33 -10.50
N PRO A 124 -8.41 12.34 -11.24
CA PRO A 124 -9.14 13.53 -11.69
C PRO A 124 -9.84 14.24 -10.52
N ASN A 125 -10.13 15.54 -10.66
CA ASN A 125 -10.82 16.29 -9.60
C ASN A 125 -12.28 15.85 -9.54
N MET A 126 -12.68 15.21 -8.44
CA MET A 126 -14.04 14.74 -8.19
C MET A 126 -14.93 15.78 -7.50
N CYS A 127 -14.39 16.91 -7.08
CA CYS A 127 -15.15 17.94 -6.40
C CYS A 127 -16.05 18.71 -7.36
N GLN A 128 -17.34 18.75 -7.04
CA GLN A 128 -18.37 19.41 -7.83
C GLN A 128 -18.65 20.83 -7.33
N ASN A 129 -19.47 21.59 -8.05
CA ASN A 129 -19.99 22.90 -7.65
C ASN A 129 -18.90 23.94 -7.27
N GLY A 130 -17.73 23.87 -7.90
CA GLY A 130 -16.60 24.76 -7.61
C GLY A 130 -15.86 24.43 -6.31
N GLY A 131 -16.13 23.28 -5.69
CA GLY A 131 -15.38 22.79 -4.53
C GLY A 131 -13.89 22.60 -4.84
N SER A 132 -13.03 22.90 -3.88
CA SER A 132 -11.57 22.72 -4.02
C SER A 132 -11.16 21.36 -3.45
N CYS A 133 -10.54 20.51 -4.27
CA CYS A 133 -9.98 19.26 -3.75
C CYS A 133 -8.76 19.51 -2.86
N LYS A 134 -8.68 18.76 -1.75
CA LYS A 134 -7.55 18.74 -0.82
C LYS A 134 -7.14 17.30 -0.57
N ALA A 135 -5.86 17.00 -0.81
CA ALA A 135 -5.28 15.72 -0.43
C ALA A 135 -5.06 15.67 1.08
N THR A 136 -5.14 14.48 1.66
CA THR A 136 -4.64 14.21 3.03
C THR A 136 -3.11 14.28 3.07
N ASP A 137 -2.54 14.42 4.26
CA ASP A 137 -1.09 14.58 4.44
C ASP A 137 -0.28 13.39 3.90
N ASP A 138 -0.81 12.18 4.02
CA ASP A 138 -0.25 10.94 3.46
C ASP A 138 -0.44 10.79 1.94
N ARG A 139 -1.21 11.70 1.33
CA ARG A 139 -1.61 11.72 -0.08
C ARG A 139 -2.33 10.46 -0.56
N LEU A 140 -2.84 9.62 0.34
CA LEU A 140 -3.59 8.41 -0.03
C LEU A 140 -5.05 8.69 -0.34
N THR A 141 -5.62 9.71 0.29
CA THR A 141 -7.03 10.08 0.13
C THR A 141 -7.17 11.58 -0.16
N SER A 142 -8.36 11.98 -0.56
CA SER A 142 -8.71 13.39 -0.76
C SER A 142 -10.10 13.68 -0.24
N TYR A 143 -10.36 14.94 0.04
CA TYR A 143 -11.67 15.45 0.40
C TYR A 143 -11.94 16.77 -0.31
N CYS A 144 -13.22 17.12 -0.42
CA CYS A 144 -13.64 18.36 -1.04
C CYS A 144 -13.84 19.45 0.01
N ARG A 145 -13.18 20.59 -0.18
CA ARG A 145 -13.52 21.82 0.54
C ARG A 145 -14.63 22.53 -0.22
N CYS A 146 -15.86 22.41 0.28
CA CYS A 146 -17.04 23.03 -0.31
C CYS A 146 -17.01 24.55 -0.24
N THR A 147 -17.64 25.18 -1.23
CA THR A 147 -17.95 26.61 -1.23
C THR A 147 -19.18 26.89 -0.36
N ALA A 148 -19.41 28.16 0.01
CA ALA A 148 -20.55 28.54 0.83
C ALA A 148 -21.87 28.11 0.18
N GLY A 149 -22.73 27.42 0.94
CA GLY A 149 -24.03 26.91 0.47
C GLY A 149 -24.01 25.51 -0.12
N PHE A 150 -22.86 24.82 -0.20
CA PHE A 150 -22.76 23.43 -0.63
C PHE A 150 -22.22 22.53 0.49
N SER A 151 -22.72 21.29 0.57
CA SER A 151 -22.28 20.26 1.50
C SER A 151 -22.36 18.88 0.85
N GLY A 152 -21.52 17.94 1.28
CA GLY A 152 -21.51 16.55 0.82
C GLY A 152 -20.24 15.83 1.23
#